data_AF-G9I0M4-F1
#
_entry.id   AF-G9I0M4-F1
#
_cell.length_a   1.000
_cell.length_b   1.000
_cell.length_c   1.000
_cell.angle_alpha   90.00
_cell.angle_beta   90.00
_cell.angle_gamma   90.00
#
_symmetry.space_group_name_H-M   'P 1'
#
loop_
_entity.id
_entity.type
_entity.pdbx_description
1 polymer ?
#
loop_
_entity_poly.entity_id
_entity_poly.type
_entity_poly.pdbx_seq_one_letter_code
_entity_poly.pdbx_strand_id
1 'polypeptide(L)' 'FPSAMGSEDFSEILLRVPGVFLWIGMGSVSQGYNFGMHNPKAIFNEEGLVYGSALFAHCAVKWLENNFSR' A
#
# COMPACT_ATOMS: atom_id res chain seq x y z
N PHE A 1 -8.70 0.71 10.49
CA PHE A 1 -8.12 1.92 9.90
C PHE A 1 -9.25 2.83 9.47
N PRO A 2 -9.29 4.10 9.88
CA PRO A 2 -10.28 5.04 9.36
C PRO A 2 -10.06 5.24 7.85
N SER A 3 -11.13 5.51 7.12
CA SER A 3 -11.05 5.91 5.72
C SER A 3 -10.17 7.15 5.60
N ALA A 4 -9.15 7.11 4.75
CA ALA A 4 -8.37 8.30 4.43
C ALA A 4 -9.18 9.18 3.46
N MET A 5 -9.24 10.48 3.72
CA MET A 5 -9.93 11.47 2.86
C MET A 5 -8.98 12.11 1.82
N GLY A 6 -7.88 11.43 1.47
CA GLY A 6 -6.97 11.88 0.42
C GLY A 6 -7.52 11.57 -0.97
N SER A 7 -7.19 12.39 -1.96
CA SER A 7 -7.41 12.08 -3.37
C SER A 7 -6.30 11.15 -3.88
N GLU A 8 -6.66 10.13 -4.64
CA GLU A 8 -5.74 9.15 -5.23
C GLU A 8 -6.22 8.79 -6.65
N ASP A 9 -5.38 9.00 -7.66
CA ASP A 9 -5.77 8.82 -9.06
C ASP A 9 -5.83 7.34 -9.46
N PHE A 10 -5.27 6.43 -8.66
CA PHE A 10 -5.45 4.99 -8.83
C PHE A 10 -6.95 4.57 -8.83
N SER A 11 -7.82 5.38 -8.21
CA SER A 11 -9.27 5.19 -8.29
C SER A 11 -9.80 5.15 -9.73
N GLU A 12 -9.21 5.91 -10.66
CA GLU A 12 -9.57 5.88 -12.08
C GLU A 12 -9.30 4.51 -12.72
N ILE A 13 -8.24 3.82 -12.31
CA ILE A 13 -7.97 2.46 -12.79
C ILE A 13 -9.02 1.49 -12.25
N LEU A 14 -9.38 1.62 -10.98
CA LEU A 14 -10.38 0.77 -10.31
C LEU A 14 -11.80 0.95 -10.85
N LEU A 15 -12.09 2.05 -11.55
CA LEU A 15 -13.36 2.22 -12.29
C LEU A 15 -13.46 1.31 -13.53
N ARG A 16 -12.33 0.84 -14.07
CA ARG A 16 -12.25 0.15 -15.36
C ARG A 16 -11.98 -1.34 -15.22
N VAL A 17 -11.24 -1.75 -14.18
CA VAL A 17 -10.89 -3.16 -13.93
C VAL A 17 -10.99 -3.48 -12.44
N PRO A 18 -11.35 -4.73 -12.06
CA PRO A 18 -11.27 -5.16 -10.67
C PRO A 18 -9.84 -5.04 -10.15
N GLY A 19 -9.69 -4.41 -8.98
CA GLY A 19 -8.39 -4.24 -8.35
C GLY A 19 -8.52 -3.88 -6.87
N VAL A 20 -7.38 -3.67 -6.22
CA VAL A 20 -7.31 -3.35 -4.80
C VAL A 20 -6.22 -2.30 -4.56
N PHE A 21 -6.48 -1.38 -3.65
CA PHE A 21 -5.50 -0.42 -3.13
C PHE A 21 -5.29 -0.72 -1.64
N LEU A 22 -4.03 -0.81 -1.22
CA LEU A 22 -3.65 -1.24 0.13
C LEU A 22 -2.67 -0.25 0.75
N TRP A 23 -2.81 -0.04 2.05
CA TRP A 23 -1.87 0.76 2.84
C TRP A 23 -0.83 -0.12 3.50
N ILE A 24 0.43 0.30 3.47
CA ILE A 24 1.52 -0.31 4.23
C ILE A 24 1.96 0.71 5.28
N GLY A 25 1.92 0.30 6.55
CA GLY A 25 2.36 1.15 7.65
C GLY A 25 3.86 1.41 7.60
N MET A 26 4.26 2.67 7.61
CA MET A 26 5.66 3.12 7.56
C MET A 26 6.14 3.67 8.92
N GLY A 27 5.66 3.07 10.01
CA GLY A 27 5.99 3.47 11.39
C GLY A 27 4.79 4.00 12.18
N SER A 28 5.02 4.22 13.48
CA SER A 28 4.02 4.76 14.41
C SER A 28 4.57 5.95 15.21
N VAL A 29 3.65 6.71 15.82
CA VAL A 29 3.97 7.78 16.78
C VAL A 29 4.80 7.25 17.95
N SER A 30 4.49 6.05 18.46
CA SER A 30 5.26 5.44 19.56
C SER A 30 6.70 5.06 19.16
N GLN A 31 6.96 4.90 17.87
CA GLN A 31 8.28 4.66 17.29
C GLN A 31 8.99 5.96 16.86
N GLY A 32 8.36 7.12 17.04
CA GLY A 32 8.93 8.44 16.67
C GLY A 32 8.54 8.96 15.28
N TYR A 33 7.71 8.24 14.53
CA TYR A 33 7.23 8.65 13.20
C TYR A 33 5.99 9.54 13.36
N ASN A 34 6.22 10.82 13.65
CA ASN A 34 5.18 11.76 14.07
C ASN A 34 4.55 12.57 12.93
N PHE A 35 5.10 12.49 11.72
CA PHE A 35 4.69 13.30 10.59
C PHE A 35 4.22 12.42 9.43
N GLY A 36 3.03 12.69 8.91
CA GLY A 36 2.45 11.98 7.78
C GLY A 36 2.89 12.54 6.42
N MET A 37 2.35 11.95 5.35
CA MET A 37 2.54 12.41 3.97
C MET A 37 2.23 13.91 3.82
N HIS A 38 2.94 14.58 2.90
CA HIS A 38 2.91 16.04 2.63
C HIS A 38 3.55 16.94 3.71
N ASN A 39 4.03 16.42 4.84
CA ASN A 39 4.82 17.21 5.78
C ASN A 39 6.31 17.21 5.38
N PRO A 40 7.02 18.35 5.38
CA PRO A 40 8.46 18.40 5.04
C PRO A 40 9.38 17.67 6.04
N LYS A 41 8.86 17.35 7.23
CA LYS A 41 9.57 16.57 8.26
C LYS A 41 9.17 15.09 8.25
N ALA A 42 8.41 14.64 7.25
CA ALA A 42 8.05 13.24 7.11
C ALA A 42 9.31 12.37 6.96
N ILE A 43 9.41 11.37 7.83
CA ILE A 43 10.41 10.30 7.76
C ILE A 43 9.62 9.01 7.80
N PHE A 44 10.05 8.02 7.03
CA PHE A 44 9.35 6.74 6.88
C PHE A 44 10.22 5.61 7.42
N ASN A 45 9.61 4.64 8.11
CA ASN A 45 10.30 3.43 8.52
C ASN A 45 10.56 2.53 7.29
N GLU A 46 11.80 2.46 6.84
CA GLU A 46 12.20 1.66 5.68
C GLU A 46 12.13 0.14 5.94
N GLU A 47 12.06 -0.31 7.21
CA GLU A 47 11.77 -1.71 7.53
C GLU A 47 10.41 -2.16 6.96
N GLY A 48 9.51 -1.22 6.66
CA GLY A 48 8.22 -1.47 6.00
C GLY A 48 8.34 -1.94 4.54
N LEU A 49 9.45 -1.61 3.86
CA LEU A 49 9.61 -1.84 2.41
C LEU A 49 9.61 -3.32 2.02
N VAL A 50 10.14 -4.18 2.89
CA VAL A 50 10.15 -5.63 2.65
C VAL A 50 8.74 -6.20 2.61
N TYR A 51 7.84 -5.70 3.46
CA TYR A 51 6.45 -6.14 3.48
C TYR A 51 5.69 -5.69 2.24
N GLY A 52 5.95 -4.48 1.75
CA GLY A 52 5.38 -4.01 0.49
C GLY A 52 5.80 -4.86 -0.70
N SER A 53 7.10 -5.12 -0.81
CA SER A 53 7.66 -5.96 -1.88
C SER A 53 7.10 -7.39 -1.83
N ALA A 54 7.04 -7.99 -0.63
CA ALA A 54 6.47 -9.31 -0.43
C ALA A 54 4.97 -9.34 -0.76
N LEU A 55 4.21 -8.32 -0.37
CA LEU A 55 2.77 -8.21 -0.65
C LEU A 55 2.51 -8.16 -2.16
N PHE A 56 3.22 -7.30 -2.90
CA PHE A 56 3.08 -7.21 -4.36
C PHE A 56 3.41 -8.55 -5.04
N ALA A 57 4.54 -9.16 -4.70
CA ALA A 57 4.95 -10.44 -5.26
C ALA A 57 3.93 -11.55 -4.95
N HIS A 58 3.47 -11.62 -3.70
CA HIS A 58 2.49 -12.60 -3.27
C HIS A 58 1.15 -12.44 -4.00
N CYS A 59 0.62 -11.21 -4.07
CA CYS A 59 -0.63 -10.94 -4.79
C CYS A 59 -0.55 -11.33 -6.26
N ALA A 60 0.54 -10.97 -6.94
CA ALA A 60 0.75 -11.33 -8.35
C ALA A 60 0.79 -12.86 -8.55
N VAL A 61 1.58 -13.58 -7.74
CA VAL A 61 1.71 -15.04 -7.83
C VAL A 61 0.38 -15.73 -7.53
N LYS A 62 -0.28 -15.38 -6.42
CA LYS A 62 -1.57 -15.98 -6.05
C LYS A 62 -2.66 -15.68 -7.07
N TRP A 63 -2.67 -14.48 -7.65
CA TRP A 63 -3.63 -14.14 -8.70
C TRP A 63 -3.42 -15.04 -9.93
N LEU A 64 -2.17 -15.21 -10.38
CA LEU A 64 -1.86 -16.13 -11.48
C LEU A 64 -2.22 -17.58 -11.15
N GLU A 65 -1.85 -18.10 -9.99
CA GLU A 65 -2.22 -19.48 -9.58
C GLU A 65 -3.73 -19.73 -9.60
N ASN A 66 -4.53 -18.71 -9.25
CA ASN A 66 -5.97 -18.84 -9.15
C ASN A 66 -6.72 -18.51 -10.45
N ASN A 67 -6.08 -17.84 -11.42
CA ASN A 67 -6.75 -17.32 -12.63
C ASN A 67 -6.07 -17.73 -13.94
N PHE A 68 -4.85 -18.24 -13.88
CA PHE A 68 -4.19 -18.91 -14.99
C PHE A 68 -4.24 -20.42 -14.75
N SER A 69 -5.28 -21.07 -15.27
CA SER A 69 -5.23 -22.51 -15.52
C SER A 69 -4.25 -22.77 -16.67
N ARG A 70 -3.32 -23.70 -16.47
CA ARG A 70 -2.78 -24.46 -17.61
C ARG A 70 -3.88 -25.31 -18.23
#